data_AF-A0A5M8RTQ4-F1
#
_entry.id   AF-A0A5M8RTQ4-F1
#
_cell.length_a   1.000
_cell.length_b   1.000
_cell.length_c   1.000
_cell.angle_alpha   90.00
_cell.angle_beta   90.00
_cell.angle_gamma   90.00
#
_symmetry.space_group_name_H-M   'P 1'
#
loop_
_entity.id
_entity.type
_entity.pdbx_description
1 polymer ?
#
loop_
_entity_poly.entity_id
_entity_poly.type
_entity_poly.pdbx_seq_one_letter_code
_entity_poly.pdbx_strand_id
1 'polypeptide(L)'
;MRELVIKFSTEGERFREIDESKSYFFSEAEKAINLLEKRLKNEGREAEKRFGFYMDGEYLLDSIIAINKNKKADQIEEHIVKAFTSTDQWTKEVAEEQVGKLKNYVQNEREAFLNEEFRAFAYLIRDVFEKKVDFLFSLKQTQALFQEVYAKIANGFFSQLEDIVFSILDSYECIVDFNDLLKGTYEETQLNKEKWFSNEQHFSQFVRFVSANYFSIRRARLDVLMSNNQLYQSFQDYLFEVKAENDFFKSWNTNLNLKKEIERKWIELQFEGLTINEEFVETGIIESILVGFFREELKKGDLTEEERRFCEGAARIEKRF
;
A
#
# COMPACT_ATOMS: atom_id res chain seq x y z
N MET A 1 0.21 12.75 2.49
CA MET A 1 -1.08 12.67 3.19
C MET A 1 -2.19 13.10 2.24
N ARG A 2 -3.44 12.73 2.48
CA ARG A 2 -4.58 13.20 1.67
C ARG A 2 -4.79 14.70 1.81
N GLU A 3 -5.07 15.34 0.69
CA GLU A 3 -5.25 16.79 0.57
C GLU A 3 -6.59 17.24 1.19
N LEU A 4 -7.69 16.49 0.96
CA LEU A 4 -9.02 16.80 1.50
C LEU A 4 -9.63 15.57 2.17
N VAL A 5 -10.23 15.77 3.35
CA VAL A 5 -10.95 14.73 4.08
C VAL A 5 -12.21 15.29 4.73
N ILE A 6 -13.34 14.60 4.51
CA ILE A 6 -14.59 14.85 5.23
C ILE A 6 -14.88 13.66 6.14
N LYS A 7 -15.17 13.90 7.42
CA LYS A 7 -15.60 12.89 8.37
C LYS A 7 -16.95 13.27 8.96
N PHE A 8 -17.98 12.47 8.72
CA PHE A 8 -19.29 12.70 9.32
C PHE A 8 -19.30 12.26 10.79
N SER A 9 -19.94 13.04 11.65
CA SER A 9 -20.04 12.73 13.07
C SER A 9 -21.06 11.61 13.33
N THR A 10 -20.74 10.77 14.31
CA THR A 10 -21.66 9.76 14.86
C THR A 10 -22.73 10.38 15.79
N GLU A 11 -22.56 11.63 16.19
CA GLU A 11 -23.55 12.39 16.95
C GLU A 11 -24.75 12.78 16.07
N GLY A 12 -25.94 12.75 16.67
CA GLY A 12 -27.19 13.08 15.99
C GLY A 12 -27.83 11.91 15.25
N GLU A 13 -28.59 12.21 14.19
CA GLU A 13 -29.30 11.19 13.41
C GLU A 13 -28.34 10.43 12.48
N ARG A 14 -28.59 9.12 12.34
CA ARG A 14 -27.85 8.22 11.44
C ARG A 14 -28.61 8.05 10.14
N PHE A 15 -27.88 8.07 9.03
CA PHE A 15 -28.46 8.01 7.69
C PHE A 15 -27.81 6.90 6.89
N ARG A 16 -28.62 6.09 6.19
CA ARG A 16 -28.13 4.95 5.39
C ARG A 16 -27.10 5.36 4.32
N GLU A 17 -27.19 6.58 3.80
CA GLU A 17 -26.32 7.13 2.76
C GLU A 17 -24.94 7.53 3.29
N ILE A 18 -24.80 7.63 4.62
CA ILE A 18 -23.61 8.10 5.31
C ILE A 18 -23.10 6.98 6.22
N ASP A 19 -21.85 6.59 6.03
CA ASP A 19 -21.11 5.69 6.88
C ASP A 19 -20.18 6.54 7.75
N GLU A 20 -20.56 6.77 9.00
CA GLU A 20 -19.78 7.62 9.91
C GLU A 20 -18.44 6.99 10.34
N SER A 21 -18.15 5.74 9.96
CA SER A 21 -16.92 5.06 10.35
C SER A 21 -15.71 5.37 9.45
N LYS A 22 -15.92 6.00 8.29
CA LYS A 22 -14.87 6.21 7.27
C LYS A 22 -14.61 7.68 6.92
N SER A 23 -13.47 7.95 6.32
CA SER A 23 -13.11 9.30 5.87
C SER A 23 -13.35 9.50 4.38
N TYR A 24 -14.31 10.35 4.03
CA TYR A 24 -14.80 10.59 2.68
C TYR A 24 -13.83 11.42 1.84
N PHE A 25 -13.75 11.10 0.55
CA PHE A 25 -13.32 12.09 -0.46
C PHE A 25 -14.37 13.20 -0.57
N PHE A 26 -13.96 14.38 -1.05
CA PHE A 26 -14.83 15.54 -1.07
C PHE A 26 -16.10 15.30 -1.89
N SER A 27 -15.92 14.86 -3.14
CA SER A 27 -16.99 14.51 -4.07
C SER A 27 -17.84 13.31 -3.62
N GLU A 28 -17.25 12.37 -2.88
CA GLU A 28 -17.98 11.24 -2.28
C GLU A 28 -18.95 11.75 -1.21
N ALA A 29 -18.49 12.65 -0.34
CA ALA A 29 -19.32 13.27 0.69
C ALA A 29 -20.44 14.13 0.07
N GLU A 30 -20.13 14.92 -0.95
CA GLU A 30 -21.16 15.69 -1.66
C GLU A 30 -22.22 14.77 -2.28
N LYS A 31 -21.81 13.65 -2.87
CA LYS A 31 -22.75 12.67 -3.43
C LYS A 31 -23.63 12.05 -2.34
N ALA A 32 -23.07 11.70 -1.18
CA ALA A 32 -23.82 11.16 -0.05
C ALA A 32 -24.89 12.14 0.46
N ILE A 33 -24.52 13.42 0.64
CA ILE A 33 -25.45 14.48 1.05
C ILE A 33 -26.55 14.70 0.00
N ASN A 34 -26.19 14.75 -1.29
CA ASN A 34 -27.17 14.91 -2.37
C ASN A 34 -28.17 13.74 -2.44
N LEU A 35 -27.73 12.51 -2.15
CA LEU A 35 -28.62 11.35 -2.08
C LEU A 35 -29.55 11.43 -0.87
N LEU A 36 -29.02 11.82 0.29
CA LEU A 36 -29.79 12.03 1.52
C LEU A 36 -30.85 13.13 1.34
N GLU A 37 -30.47 14.27 0.75
CA GLU A 37 -31.37 15.38 0.44
C GLU A 37 -32.55 14.92 -0.43
N LYS A 38 -32.27 14.18 -1.51
CA LYS A 38 -33.33 13.64 -2.38
C LYS A 38 -34.30 12.74 -1.62
N ARG A 39 -33.81 11.88 -0.72
CA ARG A 39 -34.66 11.01 0.10
C ARG A 39 -35.50 11.82 1.09
N LEU A 40 -34.88 12.71 1.85
CA LEU A 40 -35.57 13.52 2.86
C LEU A 40 -36.62 14.44 2.25
N LYS A 41 -36.35 14.99 1.06
CA LYS A 41 -37.34 15.77 0.29
C LYS A 41 -38.57 14.95 -0.06
N ASN A 42 -38.41 13.69 -0.46
CA ASN A 42 -39.52 12.77 -0.75
C ASN A 42 -40.30 12.40 0.52
N GLU A 43 -39.62 12.29 1.65
CA GLU A 43 -40.23 12.06 2.97
C GLU A 43 -40.85 13.34 3.58
N GLY A 44 -40.57 14.52 2.99
CA GLY A 44 -40.97 15.81 3.51
C GLY A 44 -40.35 16.16 4.87
N ARG A 45 -39.18 15.61 5.16
CA ARG A 45 -38.43 15.76 6.42
C ARG A 45 -37.23 16.70 6.24
N GLU A 46 -36.79 17.28 7.34
CA GLU A 46 -35.57 18.07 7.44
C GLU A 46 -34.63 17.38 8.41
N ALA A 47 -33.34 17.55 8.19
CA ALA A 47 -32.32 16.96 9.04
C ALA A 47 -31.06 17.83 9.06
N GLU A 48 -30.23 17.60 10.07
CA GLU A 48 -28.91 18.19 10.18
C GLU A 48 -27.88 17.07 10.28
N LYS A 49 -26.70 17.29 9.68
CA LYS A 49 -25.57 16.37 9.84
C LYS A 49 -24.30 17.12 10.17
N ARG A 50 -23.66 16.75 11.28
CA ARG A 50 -22.36 17.30 11.66
C ARG A 50 -21.24 16.61 10.90
N PHE A 51 -20.23 17.37 10.46
CA PHE A 51 -19.04 16.86 9.81
C PHE A 51 -17.80 17.66 10.23
N GLY A 52 -16.66 16.96 10.30
CA GLY A 52 -15.34 17.53 10.39
C GLY A 52 -14.68 17.61 9.02
N PHE A 53 -13.97 18.70 8.76
CA PHE A 53 -13.18 18.91 7.55
C PHE A 53 -11.70 19.04 7.89
N TYR A 54 -10.89 18.30 7.13
CA TYR A 54 -9.44 18.33 7.21
C TYR A 54 -8.86 18.68 5.85
N MET A 55 -7.82 19.50 5.87
CA MET A 55 -7.03 19.83 4.68
C MET A 55 -5.54 19.64 5.01
N ASP A 56 -4.82 18.95 4.12
CA ASP A 56 -3.40 18.62 4.32
C ASP A 56 -3.10 17.94 5.67
N GLY A 57 -4.05 17.16 6.19
CA GLY A 57 -3.95 16.49 7.49
C GLY A 57 -4.36 17.33 8.70
N GLU A 58 -4.51 18.64 8.54
CA GLU A 58 -4.90 19.54 9.61
C GLU A 58 -6.42 19.59 9.75
N TYR A 59 -6.91 19.53 10.98
CA TYR A 59 -8.33 19.73 11.28
C TYR A 59 -8.67 21.22 11.25
N LEU A 60 -9.50 21.64 10.29
CA LEU A 60 -9.76 23.06 10.05
C LEU A 60 -11.17 23.51 10.42
N LEU A 61 -12.15 22.60 10.39
CA LEU A 61 -13.54 22.98 10.59
C LEU A 61 -14.37 21.85 11.21
N ASP A 62 -15.14 22.21 12.22
CA ASP A 62 -16.30 21.46 12.69
C ASP A 62 -17.56 22.20 12.22
N SER A 63 -18.46 21.52 11.53
CA SER A 63 -19.67 22.18 11.07
C SER A 63 -20.89 21.28 10.97
N ILE A 64 -22.04 21.91 10.88
CA ILE A 64 -23.34 21.26 10.73
C ILE A 64 -23.93 21.70 9.40
N ILE A 65 -24.23 20.73 8.53
CA ILE A 65 -24.96 20.97 7.29
C ILE A 65 -26.45 20.75 7.54
N ALA A 66 -27.26 21.77 7.26
CA ALA A 66 -28.72 21.68 7.30
C ALA A 66 -29.26 21.19 5.96
N ILE A 67 -30.09 20.15 5.98
CA ILE A 67 -30.71 19.51 4.82
C ILE A 67 -32.21 19.78 4.89
N ASN A 68 -32.65 20.80 4.15
CA ASN A 68 -34.00 21.37 4.25
C ASN A 68 -34.90 21.02 3.06
N LYS A 69 -36.21 20.99 3.30
CA LYS A 69 -37.23 20.58 2.31
C LYS A 69 -37.33 21.53 1.10
N ASN A 70 -36.94 22.79 1.29
CA ASN A 70 -37.26 23.91 0.38
C ASN A 70 -36.05 24.69 -0.14
N LYS A 71 -34.84 24.32 0.25
CA LYS A 71 -33.59 24.90 -0.27
C LYS A 71 -32.67 23.76 -0.65
N LYS A 72 -31.92 23.93 -1.75
CA LYS A 72 -30.81 23.05 -2.06
C LYS A 72 -29.93 22.99 -0.80
N ALA A 73 -29.57 21.79 -0.33
CA ALA A 73 -28.59 21.66 0.74
C ALA A 73 -27.39 22.55 0.41
N ASP A 74 -26.89 23.33 1.37
CA ASP A 74 -25.66 24.11 1.16
C ASP A 74 -24.61 23.12 0.63
N GLN A 75 -24.03 23.40 -0.55
CA GLN A 75 -22.96 22.52 -1.02
C GLN A 75 -21.87 22.54 0.04
N ILE A 76 -21.30 21.37 0.35
CA ILE A 76 -20.22 21.25 1.36
C ILE A 76 -19.13 22.29 1.08
N GLU A 77 -18.82 22.52 -0.21
CA GLU A 77 -17.87 23.53 -0.66
C GLU A 77 -18.25 24.95 -0.20
N GLU A 78 -19.47 25.39 -0.52
CA GLU A 78 -19.97 26.72 -0.18
C GLU A 78 -20.01 26.93 1.33
N HIS A 79 -20.34 25.87 2.08
CA HIS A 79 -20.38 25.90 3.54
C HIS A 79 -18.99 26.10 4.15
N ILE A 80 -17.98 25.35 3.67
CA ILE A 80 -16.59 25.50 4.12
C ILE A 80 -16.05 26.89 3.75
N VAL A 81 -16.31 27.36 2.52
CA VAL A 81 -15.87 28.69 2.07
C VAL A 81 -16.47 29.79 2.95
N LYS A 82 -17.77 29.73 3.24
CA LYS A 82 -18.42 30.67 4.18
C LYS A 82 -17.71 30.64 5.53
N ALA A 83 -17.51 29.45 6.11
CA ALA A 83 -16.87 29.29 7.42
C ALA A 83 -15.43 29.88 7.46
N PHE A 84 -14.64 29.67 6.41
CA PHE A 84 -13.29 30.24 6.29
C PHE A 84 -13.29 31.76 6.16
N THR A 85 -14.27 32.33 5.47
CA THR A 85 -14.37 33.79 5.30
C THR A 85 -15.04 34.53 6.45
N SER A 86 -15.78 33.81 7.30
CA SER A 86 -16.52 34.38 8.44
C SER A 86 -15.83 34.21 9.79
N THR A 87 -14.68 33.53 9.84
CA THR A 87 -13.94 33.32 11.09
C THR A 87 -13.12 34.55 11.47
N ASP A 88 -13.16 34.94 12.74
CA ASP A 88 -12.32 36.02 13.28
C ASP A 88 -10.91 35.52 13.63
N GLN A 89 -10.65 34.21 13.52
CA GLN A 89 -9.37 33.61 13.90
C GLN A 89 -8.28 33.82 12.86
N TRP A 90 -8.65 34.06 11.60
CA TRP A 90 -7.72 34.21 10.49
C TRP A 90 -7.73 35.63 9.97
N THR A 91 -6.58 36.10 9.50
CA THR A 91 -6.57 37.33 8.69
C THR A 91 -7.25 37.06 7.35
N LYS A 92 -7.69 38.13 6.70
CA LYS A 92 -8.34 38.02 5.38
C LYS A 92 -7.42 37.37 4.36
N GLU A 93 -6.12 37.66 4.39
CA GLU A 93 -5.15 37.05 3.48
C GLU A 93 -5.04 35.53 3.69
N VAL A 94 -4.98 35.08 4.95
CA VAL A 94 -4.93 33.64 5.26
C VAL A 94 -6.21 32.95 4.81
N ALA A 95 -7.39 33.54 5.08
CA ALA A 95 -8.66 32.97 4.64
C ALA A 95 -8.74 32.85 3.11
N GLU A 96 -8.30 33.87 2.37
CA GLU A 96 -8.26 33.85 0.91
C GLU A 96 -7.30 32.78 0.37
N GLU A 97 -6.13 32.60 0.99
CA GLU A 97 -5.18 31.54 0.64
C GLU A 97 -5.79 30.14 0.84
N GLN A 98 -6.42 29.88 1.99
CA GLN A 98 -7.03 28.58 2.30
C GLN A 98 -8.21 28.28 1.37
N VAL A 99 -9.03 29.28 1.04
CA VAL A 99 -10.10 29.14 0.05
C VAL A 99 -9.54 28.83 -1.34
N GLY A 100 -8.43 29.47 -1.72
CA GLY A 100 -7.72 29.17 -2.98
C GLY A 100 -7.25 27.72 -3.06
N LYS A 101 -6.61 27.22 -1.98
CA LYS A 101 -6.17 25.82 -1.87
C LYS A 101 -7.33 24.85 -1.95
N LEU A 102 -8.39 25.08 -1.18
CA LEU A 102 -9.62 24.27 -1.20
C LEU A 102 -10.16 24.13 -2.63
N LYS A 103 -10.37 25.26 -3.32
CA LYS A 103 -10.91 25.24 -4.69
C LYS A 103 -10.04 24.46 -5.66
N ASN A 104 -8.72 24.62 -5.56
CA ASN A 104 -7.77 23.89 -6.39
C ASN A 104 -7.85 22.37 -6.11
N TYR A 105 -7.84 21.95 -4.85
CA TYR A 105 -7.93 20.53 -4.49
C TYR A 105 -9.28 19.91 -4.89
N VAL A 106 -10.39 20.64 -4.68
CA VAL A 106 -11.73 20.18 -5.10
C VAL A 106 -11.79 20.02 -6.62
N GLN A 107 -11.24 20.97 -7.38
CA GLN A 107 -11.20 20.88 -8.84
C GLN A 107 -10.37 19.68 -9.31
N ASN A 108 -9.17 19.51 -8.76
CA ASN A 108 -8.28 18.39 -9.10
C ASN A 108 -8.94 17.02 -8.78
N GLU A 109 -9.62 16.91 -7.63
CA GLU A 109 -10.36 15.69 -7.27
C GLU A 109 -11.51 15.41 -8.25
N ARG A 110 -12.30 16.44 -8.58
CA ARG A 110 -13.41 16.30 -9.53
C ARG A 110 -12.93 15.88 -10.91
N GLU A 111 -11.85 16.48 -11.41
CA GLU A 111 -11.24 16.11 -12.70
C GLU A 111 -10.71 14.68 -12.68
N ALA A 112 -10.00 14.29 -11.61
CA ALA A 112 -9.49 12.94 -11.45
C ALA A 112 -10.61 11.89 -11.48
N PHE A 113 -11.72 12.16 -10.80
CA PHE A 113 -12.85 11.24 -10.67
C PHE A 113 -13.83 11.23 -11.85
N LEU A 114 -13.53 11.98 -12.93
CA LEU A 114 -14.16 11.74 -14.23
C LEU A 114 -13.84 10.35 -14.77
N ASN A 115 -12.68 9.79 -14.43
CA ASN A 115 -12.35 8.40 -14.68
C ASN A 115 -13.03 7.51 -13.61
N GLU A 116 -14.02 6.72 -14.04
CA GLU A 116 -14.81 5.88 -13.13
C GLU A 116 -14.01 4.74 -12.49
N GLU A 117 -13.04 4.18 -13.23
CA GLU A 117 -12.15 3.12 -12.74
C GLU A 117 -11.22 3.67 -11.67
N PHE A 118 -10.62 4.83 -11.93
CA PHE A 118 -9.79 5.51 -10.93
C PHE A 118 -10.60 5.88 -9.68
N ARG A 119 -11.82 6.39 -9.85
CA ARG A 119 -12.71 6.71 -8.73
C ARG A 119 -13.02 5.48 -7.88
N ALA A 120 -13.37 4.35 -8.51
CA ALA A 120 -13.65 3.11 -7.79
C ALA A 120 -12.41 2.59 -7.05
N PHE A 121 -11.25 2.67 -7.70
CA PHE A 121 -9.96 2.34 -7.10
C PHE A 121 -9.64 3.22 -5.89
N ALA A 122 -9.78 4.53 -5.99
CA ALA A 122 -9.51 5.48 -4.91
C ALA A 122 -10.42 5.24 -3.70
N TYR A 123 -11.69 4.88 -3.92
CA TYR A 123 -12.61 4.55 -2.83
C TYR A 123 -12.24 3.23 -2.15
N LEU A 124 -11.94 2.20 -2.93
CA LEU A 124 -11.61 0.88 -2.39
C LEU A 124 -10.27 0.89 -1.65
N ILE A 125 -9.24 1.54 -2.19
CA ILE A 125 -7.95 1.66 -1.50
C ILE A 125 -8.12 2.38 -0.16
N ARG A 126 -8.92 3.45 -0.09
CA ARG A 126 -9.29 4.11 1.18
C ARG A 126 -9.98 3.15 2.13
N ASP A 127 -11.03 2.46 1.67
CA ASP A 127 -11.84 1.55 2.51
C ASP A 127 -11.02 0.37 3.07
N VAL A 128 -10.04 -0.12 2.30
CA VAL A 128 -9.14 -1.21 2.73
C VAL A 128 -8.05 -0.69 3.66
N PHE A 129 -7.44 0.46 3.33
CA PHE A 129 -6.33 1.02 4.09
C PHE A 129 -6.81 1.52 5.44
N GLU A 130 -7.89 2.29 5.55
CA GLU A 130 -8.36 2.85 6.83
C GLU A 130 -8.67 1.77 7.89
N LYS A 131 -8.97 0.54 7.47
CA LYS A 131 -9.24 -0.59 8.38
C LYS A 131 -7.98 -1.26 8.91
N LYS A 132 -6.83 -1.06 8.26
CA LYS A 132 -5.62 -1.86 8.48
C LYS A 132 -4.37 -1.04 8.71
N VAL A 133 -4.32 0.18 8.19
CA VAL A 133 -3.14 1.06 8.21
C VAL A 133 -3.55 2.50 8.48
N ASP A 134 -2.69 3.23 9.18
CA ASP A 134 -2.96 4.60 9.61
C ASP A 134 -2.55 5.67 8.59
N PHE A 135 -2.02 5.25 7.42
CA PHE A 135 -1.50 6.15 6.41
C PHE A 135 -2.34 6.12 5.12
N LEU A 136 -2.72 7.30 4.64
CA LEU A 136 -3.41 7.46 3.36
C LEU A 136 -2.59 8.31 2.39
N PHE A 137 -2.43 7.77 1.18
CA PHE A 137 -1.77 8.43 0.07
C PHE A 137 -2.52 9.69 -0.35
N SER A 138 -1.78 10.68 -0.85
CA SER A 138 -2.37 11.83 -1.52
C SER A 138 -3.13 11.40 -2.78
N LEU A 139 -4.01 12.24 -3.33
CA LEU A 139 -4.73 11.94 -4.56
C LEU A 139 -3.75 11.68 -5.72
N LYS A 140 -2.72 12.52 -5.85
CA LYS A 140 -1.65 12.37 -6.87
C LYS A 140 -0.89 11.06 -6.71
N GLN A 141 -0.56 10.69 -5.46
CA GLN A 141 0.07 9.41 -5.16
C GLN A 141 -0.83 8.22 -5.52
N THR A 142 -2.12 8.32 -5.19
CA THR A 142 -3.13 7.31 -5.53
C THR A 142 -3.28 7.17 -7.06
N GLN A 143 -3.25 8.28 -7.80
CA GLN A 143 -3.25 8.26 -9.27
C GLN A 143 -2.02 7.57 -9.84
N ALA A 144 -0.83 7.83 -9.29
CA ALA A 144 0.41 7.19 -9.77
C ALA A 144 0.36 5.66 -9.57
N LEU A 145 -0.14 5.20 -8.43
CA LEU A 145 -0.37 3.77 -8.18
C LEU A 145 -1.36 3.17 -9.17
N PHE A 146 -2.49 3.86 -9.41
CA PHE A 146 -3.48 3.43 -10.39
C PHE A 146 -2.88 3.31 -11.79
N GLN A 147 -2.20 4.35 -12.28
CA GLN A 147 -1.66 4.39 -13.64
C GLN A 147 -0.65 3.27 -13.92
N GLU A 148 0.24 2.99 -12.97
CA GLU A 148 1.30 1.99 -13.14
C GLU A 148 0.76 0.57 -13.26
N VAL A 149 -0.31 0.23 -12.55
CA VAL A 149 -0.96 -1.08 -12.65
C VAL A 149 -1.91 -1.10 -13.84
N TYR A 150 -2.73 -0.06 -14.00
CA TYR A 150 -3.76 0.05 -15.04
C TYR A 150 -3.18 -0.12 -16.45
N ALA A 151 -2.01 0.46 -16.73
CA ALA A 151 -1.35 0.36 -18.03
C ALA A 151 -1.00 -1.08 -18.47
N LYS A 152 -0.94 -2.02 -17.52
CA LYS A 152 -0.52 -3.41 -17.75
C LYS A 152 -1.69 -4.40 -17.67
N ILE A 153 -2.90 -3.92 -17.38
CA ILE A 153 -4.10 -4.73 -17.28
C ILE A 153 -4.70 -4.92 -18.69
N ALA A 154 -4.73 -6.17 -19.15
CA ALA A 154 -5.35 -6.54 -20.43
C ALA A 154 -6.82 -6.99 -20.29
N ASN A 155 -7.23 -7.43 -19.10
CA ASN A 155 -8.59 -7.88 -18.80
C ASN A 155 -9.42 -6.74 -18.18
N GLY A 156 -10.73 -6.91 -17.99
CA GLY A 156 -11.58 -5.86 -17.41
C GLY A 156 -11.08 -5.39 -16.03
N PHE A 157 -10.76 -4.10 -15.88
CA PHE A 157 -10.18 -3.53 -14.66
C PHE A 157 -10.98 -3.85 -13.39
N PHE A 158 -12.30 -3.64 -13.45
CA PHE A 158 -13.19 -3.89 -12.31
C PHE A 158 -13.15 -5.33 -11.79
N SER A 159 -12.85 -6.32 -12.65
CA SER A 159 -12.75 -7.72 -12.24
C SER A 159 -11.50 -8.02 -11.40
N GLN A 160 -10.49 -7.16 -11.46
CA GLN A 160 -9.22 -7.29 -10.75
C GLN A 160 -9.05 -6.24 -9.64
N LEU A 161 -10.03 -5.34 -9.49
CA LEU A 161 -9.90 -4.16 -8.63
C LEU A 161 -9.55 -4.50 -7.18
N GLU A 162 -10.20 -5.51 -6.60
CA GLU A 162 -9.91 -5.98 -5.24
C GLU A 162 -8.49 -6.57 -5.15
N ASP A 163 -8.12 -7.46 -6.08
CA ASP A 163 -6.80 -8.08 -6.12
C ASP A 163 -5.67 -7.05 -6.22
N ILE A 164 -5.88 -5.99 -7.03
CA ILE A 164 -4.93 -4.88 -7.16
C ILE A 164 -4.78 -4.14 -5.83
N VAL A 165 -5.89 -3.76 -5.19
CA VAL A 165 -5.85 -3.01 -3.93
C VAL A 165 -5.22 -3.84 -2.80
N PHE A 166 -5.53 -5.14 -2.72
CA PHE A 166 -4.87 -6.02 -1.75
C PHE A 166 -3.38 -6.19 -2.05
N SER A 167 -2.99 -6.31 -3.32
CA SER A 167 -1.57 -6.34 -3.67
C SER A 167 -0.84 -5.05 -3.30
N ILE A 168 -1.49 -3.89 -3.39
CA ILE A 168 -0.91 -2.61 -2.94
C ILE A 168 -0.75 -2.58 -1.42
N LEU A 169 -1.73 -3.11 -0.69
CA LEU A 169 -1.64 -3.24 0.76
C LEU A 169 -0.50 -4.18 1.17
N ASP A 170 -0.41 -5.36 0.58
CA ASP A 170 0.67 -6.32 0.84
C ASP A 170 2.03 -5.70 0.50
N SER A 171 2.09 -4.94 -0.60
CA SER A 171 3.29 -4.19 -0.96
C SER A 171 3.62 -3.11 0.08
N TYR A 172 2.64 -2.38 0.59
CA TYR A 172 2.83 -1.37 1.63
C TYR A 172 3.39 -2.02 2.91
N GLU A 173 2.80 -3.12 3.36
CA GLU A 173 3.27 -3.86 4.54
C GLU A 173 4.71 -4.35 4.36
N CYS A 174 5.04 -4.85 3.16
CA CYS A 174 6.40 -5.26 2.82
C CYS A 174 7.40 -4.09 2.85
N ILE A 175 7.06 -2.92 2.28
CA ILE A 175 7.92 -1.71 2.36
C ILE A 175 8.17 -1.31 3.81
N VAL A 176 7.10 -1.30 4.62
CA VAL A 176 7.12 -0.88 6.00
C VAL A 176 8.02 -1.78 6.85
N ASP A 177 7.93 -3.10 6.66
CA ASP A 177 8.78 -4.08 7.34
C ASP A 177 10.23 -4.02 6.82
N PHE A 178 10.43 -4.05 5.49
CA PHE A 178 11.76 -4.08 4.87
C PHE A 178 12.61 -2.84 5.19
N ASN A 179 11.98 -1.67 5.32
CA ASN A 179 12.66 -0.42 5.68
C ASN A 179 12.60 -0.11 7.18
N ASP A 180 12.18 -1.06 8.02
CA ASP A 180 12.11 -0.90 9.48
C ASP A 180 11.30 0.33 9.94
N LEU A 181 10.23 0.69 9.22
CA LEU A 181 9.47 1.93 9.47
C LEU A 181 8.61 1.87 10.75
N LEU A 182 8.52 0.70 11.39
CA LEU A 182 7.80 0.47 12.65
C LEU A 182 8.67 0.62 13.90
N LYS A 183 9.92 1.07 13.77
CA LYS A 183 10.79 1.34 14.92
C LYS A 183 10.40 2.66 15.61
N GLY A 184 10.19 2.60 16.93
CA GLY A 184 9.95 3.78 17.78
C GLY A 184 8.59 3.78 18.49
N THR A 185 8.20 4.94 19.02
CA THR A 185 6.83 5.18 19.52
C THR A 185 5.83 5.27 18.37
N TYR A 186 4.53 5.25 18.68
CA TYR A 186 3.48 5.40 17.67
C TYR A 186 3.70 6.65 16.80
N GLU A 187 3.96 7.81 17.40
CA GLU A 187 4.19 9.07 16.70
C GLU A 187 5.44 9.01 15.80
N GLU A 188 6.51 8.39 16.29
CA GLU A 188 7.73 8.18 15.51
C GLU A 188 7.48 7.29 14.30
N THR A 189 6.72 6.19 14.46
CA THR A 189 6.38 5.32 13.34
C THR A 189 5.52 6.02 12.29
N GLN A 190 4.57 6.86 12.69
CA GLN A 190 3.75 7.64 11.76
C GLN A 190 4.61 8.64 10.99
N LEU A 191 5.50 9.34 11.69
CA LEU A 191 6.42 10.29 11.08
C LEU A 191 7.41 9.61 10.12
N ASN A 192 7.90 8.42 10.46
CA ASN A 192 8.80 7.63 9.62
C ASN A 192 8.11 7.20 8.32
N LYS A 193 6.89 6.67 8.42
CA LYS A 193 6.05 6.34 7.25
C LYS A 193 5.81 7.57 6.38
N GLU A 194 5.38 8.67 6.98
CA GLU A 194 5.11 9.92 6.27
C GLU A 194 6.34 10.45 5.54
N LYS A 195 7.49 10.54 6.21
CA LYS A 195 8.76 10.97 5.60
C LYS A 195 9.19 10.04 4.47
N TRP A 196 9.00 8.74 4.62
CA TRP A 196 9.39 7.78 3.59
C TRP A 196 8.49 7.92 2.36
N PHE A 197 7.17 7.89 2.52
CA PHE A 197 6.23 7.96 1.40
C PHE A 197 6.08 9.35 0.80
N SER A 198 6.43 10.43 1.51
CA SER A 198 6.46 11.79 0.94
C SER A 198 7.71 12.06 0.09
N ASN A 199 8.78 11.27 0.25
CA ASN A 199 9.96 11.37 -0.60
C ASN A 199 9.64 10.83 -2.00
N GLU A 200 9.82 11.66 -3.03
CA GLU A 200 9.46 11.30 -4.41
C GLU A 200 10.22 10.07 -4.95
N GLN A 201 11.49 9.91 -4.59
CA GLN A 201 12.30 8.77 -5.04
C GLN A 201 11.83 7.47 -4.40
N HIS A 202 11.57 7.49 -3.08
CA HIS A 202 11.03 6.36 -2.35
C HIS A 202 9.62 6.00 -2.84
N PHE A 203 8.77 7.01 -3.06
CA PHE A 203 7.43 6.77 -3.57
C PHE A 203 7.46 6.19 -4.99
N SER A 204 8.33 6.69 -5.87
CA SER A 204 8.54 6.10 -7.20
C SER A 204 9.01 4.64 -7.12
N GLN A 205 9.91 4.34 -6.18
CA GLN A 205 10.34 2.98 -5.91
C GLN A 205 9.16 2.10 -5.43
N PHE A 206 8.31 2.61 -4.54
CA PHE A 206 7.11 1.90 -4.09
C PHE A 206 6.12 1.62 -5.24
N VAL A 207 5.88 2.60 -6.11
CA VAL A 207 5.01 2.42 -7.29
C VAL A 207 5.53 1.31 -8.21
N ARG A 208 6.85 1.28 -8.48
CA ARG A 208 7.46 0.19 -9.25
C ARG A 208 7.32 -1.16 -8.55
N PHE A 209 7.56 -1.19 -7.24
CA PHE A 209 7.44 -2.39 -6.43
C PHE A 209 6.02 -2.95 -6.43
N VAL A 210 5.00 -2.10 -6.29
CA VAL A 210 3.58 -2.48 -6.39
C VAL A 210 3.30 -3.19 -7.71
N SER A 211 3.76 -2.60 -8.82
CA SER A 211 3.56 -3.18 -10.15
C SER A 211 4.27 -4.52 -10.28
N ALA A 212 5.56 -4.56 -9.92
CA ALA A 212 6.35 -5.77 -9.95
C ALA A 212 5.72 -6.87 -9.09
N ASN A 213 5.27 -6.56 -7.88
CA ASN A 213 4.64 -7.51 -6.97
C ASN A 213 3.33 -8.06 -7.55
N TYR A 214 2.45 -7.20 -8.07
CA TYR A 214 1.18 -7.63 -8.64
C TYR A 214 1.33 -8.56 -9.85
N PHE A 215 2.31 -8.29 -10.72
CA PHE A 215 2.54 -9.09 -11.93
C PHE A 215 3.51 -10.26 -11.74
N SER A 216 4.18 -10.35 -10.59
CA SER A 216 5.04 -11.49 -10.26
C SER A 216 4.22 -12.69 -9.80
N ILE A 217 4.85 -13.87 -9.75
CA ILE A 217 4.28 -14.97 -8.98
C ILE A 217 4.12 -14.57 -7.51
N ARG A 218 3.07 -15.08 -6.87
CA ARG A 218 2.77 -14.73 -5.47
C ARG A 218 3.86 -15.23 -4.53
N ARG A 219 4.17 -14.48 -3.47
CA ARG A 219 5.14 -14.89 -2.44
C ARG A 219 4.89 -16.29 -1.87
N ALA A 220 3.64 -16.68 -1.66
CA ALA A 220 3.28 -18.02 -1.19
C ALA A 220 3.76 -19.17 -2.11
N ARG A 221 4.07 -18.87 -3.38
CA ARG A 221 4.62 -19.83 -4.34
C ARG A 221 6.12 -20.06 -4.14
N LEU A 222 6.82 -19.14 -3.49
CA LEU A 222 8.27 -19.22 -3.25
C LEU A 222 8.63 -20.47 -2.44
N ASP A 223 7.89 -20.78 -1.38
CA ASP A 223 8.10 -21.99 -0.58
C ASP A 223 7.93 -23.28 -1.38
N VAL A 224 6.97 -23.30 -2.30
CA VAL A 224 6.72 -24.45 -3.17
C VAL A 224 7.87 -24.61 -4.17
N LEU A 225 8.33 -23.53 -4.80
CA LEU A 225 9.44 -23.56 -5.75
C LEU A 225 10.75 -23.94 -5.07
N MET A 226 11.01 -23.42 -3.86
CA MET A 226 12.15 -23.86 -3.04
C MET A 226 12.09 -25.37 -2.76
N SER A 227 10.95 -25.86 -2.28
CA SER A 227 10.80 -27.27 -1.90
C SER A 227 10.96 -28.24 -3.09
N ASN A 228 10.61 -27.78 -4.30
CA ASN A 228 10.71 -28.58 -5.53
C ASN A 228 12.06 -28.43 -6.25
N ASN A 229 12.88 -27.43 -5.88
CA ASN A 229 14.17 -27.21 -6.53
C ASN A 229 15.19 -28.28 -6.09
N GLN A 230 15.81 -28.94 -7.07
CA GLN A 230 16.74 -30.06 -6.81
C GLN A 230 18.00 -29.64 -6.05
N LEU A 231 18.54 -28.44 -6.33
CA LEU A 231 19.70 -27.93 -5.61
C LEU A 231 19.34 -27.58 -4.17
N TYR A 232 18.13 -27.06 -3.92
CA TYR A 232 17.65 -26.80 -2.57
C TYR A 232 17.45 -28.08 -1.77
N GLN A 233 16.88 -29.14 -2.37
CA GLN A 233 16.77 -30.46 -1.74
C GLN A 233 18.15 -31.00 -1.37
N SER A 234 19.11 -30.94 -2.30
CA SER A 234 20.50 -31.36 -2.06
C SER A 234 21.15 -30.55 -0.93
N PHE A 235 20.85 -29.25 -0.83
CA PHE A 235 21.29 -28.40 0.27
C PHE A 235 20.66 -28.80 1.63
N GLN A 236 19.38 -29.19 1.66
CA GLN A 236 18.76 -29.71 2.88
C GLN A 236 19.45 -31.00 3.33
N ASP A 237 19.68 -31.94 2.41
CA ASP A 237 20.38 -33.20 2.70
C ASP A 237 21.78 -32.94 3.25
N TYR A 238 22.55 -32.04 2.61
CA TYR A 238 23.87 -31.63 3.11
C TYR A 238 23.80 -31.05 4.53
N LEU A 239 22.84 -30.18 4.83
CA LEU A 239 22.74 -29.58 6.15
C LEU A 239 22.31 -30.57 7.24
N PHE A 240 21.34 -31.43 6.94
CA PHE A 240 20.66 -32.22 7.97
C PHE A 240 21.10 -33.68 8.05
N GLU A 241 21.64 -34.25 6.97
CA GLU A 241 22.22 -35.58 6.98
C GLU A 241 23.74 -35.55 7.22
N VAL A 242 24.42 -34.46 6.81
CA VAL A 242 25.89 -34.37 6.94
C VAL A 242 26.32 -33.43 8.06
N LYS A 243 25.87 -32.18 8.04
CA LYS A 243 26.36 -31.18 9.02
C LYS A 243 25.69 -31.27 10.39
N ALA A 244 24.43 -31.69 10.46
CA ALA A 244 23.68 -31.71 11.71
C ALA A 244 24.16 -32.76 12.72
N GLU A 245 24.88 -33.80 12.27
CA GLU A 245 25.54 -34.76 13.17
C GLU A 245 26.55 -34.05 14.09
N ASN A 246 27.19 -33.00 13.61
CA ASN A 246 28.16 -32.21 14.36
C ASN A 246 27.49 -31.07 15.15
N ASP A 247 26.54 -30.37 14.53
CA ASP A 247 25.81 -29.26 15.18
C ASP A 247 24.47 -29.00 14.50
N PHE A 248 23.41 -29.63 15.02
CA PHE A 248 22.04 -29.44 14.53
C PHE A 248 21.57 -27.98 14.60
N PHE A 249 21.90 -27.24 15.68
CA PHE A 249 21.45 -25.87 15.84
C PHE A 249 22.08 -24.95 14.80
N LYS A 250 23.36 -25.16 14.48
CA LYS A 250 24.04 -24.44 13.42
C LYS A 250 23.42 -24.74 12.05
N SER A 251 23.19 -26.01 11.71
CA SER A 251 22.52 -26.39 10.45
C SER A 251 21.13 -25.77 10.33
N TRP A 252 20.34 -25.81 11.42
CA TRP A 252 19.02 -25.19 11.47
C TRP A 252 19.08 -23.68 11.23
N ASN A 253 19.98 -22.97 11.91
CA ASN A 253 20.17 -21.54 11.73
C ASN A 253 20.65 -21.19 10.32
N THR A 254 21.53 -22.00 9.72
CA THR A 254 21.95 -21.84 8.33
C THR A 254 20.78 -21.97 7.37
N ASN A 255 19.89 -22.95 7.55
CA ASN A 255 18.68 -23.09 6.74
C ASN A 255 17.75 -21.88 6.86
N LEU A 256 17.51 -21.41 8.09
CA LEU A 256 16.68 -20.23 8.34
C LEU A 256 17.27 -18.97 7.69
N ASN A 257 18.58 -18.78 7.79
CA ASN A 257 19.25 -17.64 7.18
C ASN A 257 19.19 -17.68 5.65
N LEU A 258 19.36 -18.86 5.05
CA LEU A 258 19.27 -19.01 3.60
C LEU A 258 17.85 -18.74 3.08
N LYS A 259 16.81 -19.21 3.78
CA LYS A 259 15.42 -18.87 3.45
C LYS A 259 15.17 -17.36 3.49
N LYS A 260 15.64 -16.68 4.55
CA LYS A 260 15.56 -15.22 4.66
C LYS A 260 16.32 -14.52 3.54
N GLU A 261 17.47 -15.04 3.13
CA GLU A 261 18.25 -14.48 2.03
C GLU A 261 17.52 -14.60 0.68
N ILE A 262 16.89 -15.75 0.41
CA ILE A 262 16.05 -15.96 -0.77
C ILE A 262 14.87 -14.99 -0.78
N GLU A 263 14.14 -14.87 0.32
CA GLU A 263 13.03 -13.91 0.46
C GLU A 263 13.49 -12.47 0.28
N ARG A 264 14.61 -12.10 0.91
CA ARG A 264 15.18 -10.75 0.79
C ARG A 264 15.55 -10.45 -0.66
N LYS A 265 16.21 -11.39 -1.34
CA LYS A 265 16.63 -11.21 -2.74
C LYS A 265 15.42 -11.06 -3.67
N TRP A 266 14.38 -11.85 -3.45
CA TRP A 266 13.10 -11.71 -4.14
C TRP A 266 12.54 -10.30 -4.00
N ILE A 267 12.46 -9.79 -2.76
CA ILE A 267 11.95 -8.45 -2.47
C ILE A 267 12.82 -7.38 -3.13
N GLU A 268 14.14 -7.46 -3.01
CA GLU A 268 15.11 -6.53 -3.62
C GLU A 268 14.95 -6.43 -5.15
N LEU A 269 14.74 -7.56 -5.84
CA LEU A 269 14.53 -7.57 -7.29
C LEU A 269 13.21 -6.89 -7.67
N GLN A 270 12.16 -7.11 -6.90
CA GLN A 270 10.89 -6.41 -7.12
C GLN A 270 11.01 -4.91 -6.82
N PHE A 271 11.83 -4.52 -5.84
CA PHE A 271 12.15 -3.11 -5.54
C PHE A 271 12.82 -2.39 -6.73
N GLU A 272 13.61 -3.12 -7.50
CA GLU A 272 14.19 -2.67 -8.76
C GLU A 272 13.16 -2.62 -9.91
N GLY A 273 11.94 -3.11 -9.68
CA GLY A 273 10.84 -3.14 -10.65
C GLY A 273 10.79 -4.41 -11.50
N LEU A 274 11.57 -5.46 -11.16
CA LEU A 274 11.55 -6.70 -11.92
C LEU A 274 10.31 -7.52 -11.61
N THR A 275 9.58 -7.88 -12.67
CA THR A 275 8.51 -8.88 -12.60
C THR A 275 9.13 -10.27 -12.62
N ILE A 276 8.81 -11.10 -11.63
CA ILE A 276 9.45 -12.39 -11.42
C ILE A 276 8.50 -13.53 -11.76
N ASN A 277 8.94 -14.42 -12.67
CA ASN A 277 8.26 -15.66 -13.04
C ASN A 277 8.89 -16.87 -12.34
N GLU A 278 8.27 -18.05 -12.43
CA GLU A 278 8.75 -19.28 -11.76
C GLU A 278 10.19 -19.65 -12.16
N GLU A 279 10.52 -19.61 -13.45
CA GLU A 279 11.86 -19.94 -13.97
C GLU A 279 12.97 -19.05 -13.40
N PHE A 280 12.71 -17.74 -13.29
CA PHE A 280 13.65 -16.79 -12.72
C PHE A 280 13.81 -16.97 -11.21
N VAL A 281 12.79 -17.47 -10.50
CA VAL A 281 12.94 -17.84 -9.08
C VAL A 281 13.92 -18.98 -8.94
N GLU A 282 13.71 -20.06 -9.68
CA GLU A 282 14.52 -21.27 -9.56
C GLU A 282 15.99 -20.97 -9.87
N THR A 283 16.24 -20.35 -11.02
CA THR A 283 17.60 -20.14 -11.52
C THR A 283 18.24 -18.84 -11.02
N GLY A 284 17.48 -17.74 -11.05
CA GLY A 284 17.96 -16.39 -10.76
C GLY A 284 18.05 -16.06 -9.27
N ILE A 285 17.26 -16.74 -8.43
CA ILE A 285 17.20 -16.49 -6.99
C ILE A 285 17.71 -17.70 -6.21
N ILE A 286 17.00 -18.83 -6.26
CA ILE A 286 17.28 -20.01 -5.43
C ILE A 286 18.66 -20.58 -5.75
N GLU A 287 18.90 -20.96 -7.00
CA GLU A 287 20.17 -21.57 -7.40
C GLU A 287 21.34 -20.61 -7.26
N SER A 288 21.15 -19.34 -7.63
CA SER A 288 22.17 -18.30 -7.49
C SER A 288 22.67 -18.17 -6.05
N ILE A 289 21.76 -18.15 -5.07
CA ILE A 289 22.09 -18.07 -3.64
C ILE A 289 22.77 -19.36 -3.16
N LEU A 290 22.23 -20.52 -3.54
CA LEU A 290 22.79 -21.83 -3.16
C LEU A 290 24.20 -22.06 -3.72
N VAL A 291 24.44 -21.68 -4.97
CA VAL A 291 25.79 -21.72 -5.57
C VAL A 291 26.74 -20.82 -4.80
N GLY A 292 26.29 -19.63 -4.40
CA GLY A 292 27.05 -18.74 -3.51
C GLY A 292 27.40 -19.41 -2.19
N PHE A 293 26.41 -20.01 -1.53
CA PHE A 293 26.60 -20.76 -0.29
C PHE A 293 27.65 -21.87 -0.42
N PHE A 294 27.54 -22.73 -1.44
CA PHE A 294 28.49 -23.84 -1.63
C PHE A 294 29.90 -23.36 -1.97
N ARG A 295 30.04 -22.22 -2.66
CA ARG A 295 31.37 -21.60 -2.89
C ARG A 295 31.99 -21.10 -1.60
N GLU A 296 31.19 -20.55 -0.68
CA GLU A 296 31.69 -20.16 0.65
C GLU A 296 32.02 -21.36 1.53
N GLU A 297 31.24 -22.45 1.44
CA GLU A 297 31.57 -23.72 2.12
C GLU A 297 32.92 -24.27 1.65
N LEU A 298 33.21 -24.27 0.35
CA LEU A 298 34.49 -24.75 -0.18
C LEU A 298 35.72 -23.98 0.32
N LYS A 299 35.53 -22.73 0.77
CA LYS A 299 36.60 -21.94 1.39
C LYS A 299 36.89 -22.35 2.83
N LYS A 300 35.98 -23.10 3.46
CA LYS A 300 36.18 -23.62 4.82
C LYS A 300 37.11 -24.83 4.74
N GLY A 301 38.20 -24.78 5.48
CA GLY A 301 39.28 -25.77 5.40
C GLY A 301 38.99 -27.11 6.07
N ASP A 302 37.80 -27.28 6.65
CA ASP A 302 37.39 -28.39 7.50
C ASP A 302 36.43 -29.39 6.81
N LEU A 303 36.30 -29.33 5.49
CA LEU A 303 35.51 -30.29 4.71
C LEU A 303 36.28 -31.61 4.51
N THR A 304 35.57 -32.73 4.70
CA THR A 304 35.99 -34.05 4.22
C THR A 304 36.06 -34.08 2.68
N GLU A 305 36.73 -35.09 2.12
CA GLU A 305 36.85 -35.24 0.66
C GLU A 305 35.48 -35.44 -0.02
N GLU A 306 34.55 -36.15 0.63
CA GLU A 306 33.20 -36.37 0.11
C GLU A 306 32.37 -35.08 0.12
N GLU A 307 32.40 -34.33 1.23
CA GLU A 307 31.75 -33.01 1.33
C GLU A 307 32.32 -32.02 0.30
N ARG A 308 33.65 -32.01 0.12
CA ARG A 308 34.30 -31.16 -0.85
C ARG A 308 33.82 -31.47 -2.27
N ARG A 309 33.77 -32.74 -2.66
CA ARG A 309 33.26 -33.14 -3.99
C ARG A 309 31.79 -32.77 -4.20
N PHE A 310 30.97 -32.93 -3.16
CA PHE A 310 29.57 -32.51 -3.21
C PHE A 310 29.46 -30.99 -3.43
N CYS A 311 30.14 -30.19 -2.61
CA CYS A 311 30.12 -28.72 -2.74
C CYS A 311 30.69 -28.25 -4.08
N GLU A 312 31.73 -28.90 -4.62
CA GLU A 312 32.25 -28.62 -5.96
C GLU A 312 31.23 -28.90 -7.07
N GLY A 313 30.49 -30.01 -6.98
CA GLY A 313 29.42 -30.33 -7.91
C GLY A 313 28.29 -29.31 -7.86
N ALA A 314 27.83 -28.97 -6.66
CA ALA A 314 26.77 -27.99 -6.44
C ALA A 314 27.16 -26.57 -6.85
N ALA A 315 28.42 -26.16 -6.65
CA ALA A 315 28.93 -24.84 -7.04
C ALA A 315 29.19 -24.68 -8.56
N ARG A 316 29.20 -25.79 -9.31
CA ARG A 316 29.45 -25.86 -10.76
C ARG A 316 28.19 -25.92 -11.62
N ILE A 317 27.00 -25.85 -11.03
CA ILE A 317 25.76 -25.65 -11.80
C ILE A 317 25.86 -24.26 -12.45
N GLU A 318 26.47 -24.22 -13.64
CA GLU A 318 26.62 -23.02 -14.46
C GLU A 318 25.36 -22.80 -15.31
N LYS A 319 24.88 -21.56 -15.24
CA LYS A 319 23.86 -20.94 -16.08
C LYS A 319 23.96 -21.38 -17.55
N ARG A 320 23.00 -22.17 -18.01
CA ARG A 320 22.59 -22.12 -19.42
C ARG A 320 21.66 -20.92 -19.56
N PHE A 321 22.21 -19.79 -20.02
CA PHE A 321 21.42 -18.64 -20.46
C PHE A 321 20.79 -18.90 -21.83
#